data_AF-A0A166SDW2-F1
#
_entry.id   AF-A0A166SDW2-F1
#
_cell.length_a   1.000
_cell.length_b   1.000
_cell.length_c   1.000
_cell.angle_alpha   90.00
_cell.angle_beta   90.00
_cell.angle_gamma   90.00
#
_symmetry.space_group_name_H-M   'P 1'
#
loop_
_entity.id
_entity.type
_entity.pdbx_description
1 polymer ?
#
loop_
_entity_poly.entity_id
_entity_poly.type
_entity_poly.pdbx_seq_one_letter_code
_entity_poly.pdbx_strand_id
1 'polypeptide(L)'
;MGFDNHIRRGHPIVFGLLVFFSIVELAISAWLVTHFNKNHNNVSTTESNDARFLLFTSIWTTIFGLFYMGLFLHSASGSAATSILSHGIFLFFTWLFWTAGAAAITSELGGGLNCNHRGPYVYCGQLNALEGFAWVCWILTTFAIIVVAIRGFSAARRGDGLRGHLV
;
A
#
# COMPACT_ATOMS: atom_id res chain seq x y z
N MET A 1 -15.13 16.84 -18.05
CA MET A 1 -16.47 16.37 -17.62
C MET A 1 -16.53 14.85 -17.43
N GLY A 2 -16.34 14.02 -18.46
CA GLY A 2 -16.41 12.55 -18.29
C GLY A 2 -15.33 11.95 -17.37
N PHE A 3 -14.07 12.29 -17.60
CA PHE A 3 -12.94 11.79 -16.81
C PHE A 3 -13.00 12.20 -15.33
N ASP A 4 -13.45 13.42 -15.05
CA ASP A 4 -13.53 13.96 -13.68
C ASP A 4 -14.56 13.18 -12.83
N ASN A 5 -15.67 12.74 -13.45
CA ASN A 5 -16.65 11.86 -12.82
C ASN A 5 -16.08 10.46 -12.50
N HIS A 6 -15.21 9.93 -13.37
CA HIS A 6 -14.53 8.66 -13.11
C HIS A 6 -13.55 8.78 -11.95
N ILE A 7 -12.79 9.88 -11.83
CA ILE A 7 -11.90 10.12 -10.68
C ILE A 7 -12.69 10.27 -9.38
N ARG A 8 -13.80 11.02 -9.39
CA ARG A 8 -14.62 11.26 -8.19
C ARG A 8 -15.20 9.97 -7.60
N ARG A 9 -15.44 8.95 -8.42
CA ARG A 9 -15.90 7.62 -7.99
C ARG A 9 -14.75 6.65 -7.75
N GLY A 10 -13.76 6.64 -8.64
CA GLY A 10 -12.65 5.69 -8.60
C GLY A 10 -11.69 5.96 -7.45
N HIS A 11 -11.41 7.23 -7.11
CA HIS A 11 -10.47 7.56 -6.04
C HIS A 11 -10.91 7.00 -4.68
N PRO A 12 -12.15 7.24 -4.17
CA PRO A 12 -12.60 6.64 -2.92
C PRO A 12 -12.60 5.11 -2.91
N ILE A 13 -12.88 4.47 -4.06
CA ILE A 13 -12.89 3.01 -4.16
C ILE A 13 -11.45 2.47 -4.04
N VAL A 14 -10.51 3.01 -4.81
CA VAL A 14 -9.12 2.54 -4.82
C VAL A 14 -8.43 2.85 -3.49
N PHE A 15 -8.57 4.07 -2.97
CA PHE A 15 -8.01 4.44 -1.67
C PHE A 15 -8.67 3.67 -0.53
N GLY A 16 -9.99 3.44 -0.60
CA GLY A 16 -10.71 2.62 0.39
C GLY A 16 -10.22 1.18 0.41
N LEU A 17 -10.03 0.55 -0.75
CA LEU A 17 -9.46 -0.79 -0.86
C LEU A 17 -8.01 -0.82 -0.37
N LEU A 18 -7.19 0.17 -0.74
CA LEU A 18 -5.80 0.26 -0.30
C LEU A 18 -5.69 0.36 1.22
N VAL A 19 -6.51 1.21 1.84
CA VAL A 19 -6.56 1.35 3.31
C VAL A 19 -7.09 0.08 3.96
N PHE A 20 -8.12 -0.54 3.40
CA PHE A 20 -8.67 -1.79 3.94
C PHE A 20 -7.61 -2.90 3.95
N PHE A 21 -6.95 -3.15 2.82
CA PHE A 21 -5.92 -4.18 2.75
C PHE A 21 -4.67 -3.81 3.56
N SER A 22 -4.31 -2.53 3.68
CA SER A 22 -3.22 -2.13 4.57
C SER A 22 -3.55 -2.36 6.05
N ILE A 23 -4.81 -2.25 6.47
CA ILE A 23 -5.23 -2.60 7.85
C ILE A 23 -5.14 -4.12 8.07
N VAL A 24 -5.54 -4.93 7.08
CA VAL A 24 -5.40 -6.39 7.15
C VAL A 24 -3.93 -6.77 7.27
N GLU A 25 -3.07 -6.19 6.43
CA GLU A 25 -1.62 -6.41 6.47
C GLU A 25 -0.99 -5.93 7.79
N LEU A 26 -1.46 -4.80 8.34
CA LEU A 26 -1.05 -4.32 9.66
C LEU A 26 -1.36 -5.35 10.74
N ALA A 27 -2.56 -5.94 10.73
CA ALA A 27 -2.94 -6.93 11.74
C ALA A 27 -2.09 -8.20 11.66
N ILE A 28 -1.83 -8.71 10.44
CA ILE A 28 -1.02 -9.92 10.22
C ILE A 28 0.43 -9.67 10.61
N SER A 29 1.02 -8.58 10.12
CA SER A 29 2.43 -8.23 10.39
C SER A 29 2.66 -7.92 11.87
N ALA A 30 1.74 -7.20 12.54
CA ALA A 30 1.83 -6.95 13.97
C ALA A 30 1.78 -8.26 14.76
N TRP A 31 0.85 -9.16 14.40
CA TRP A 31 0.73 -10.47 15.06
C TRP A 31 2.01 -11.30 14.90
N LEU A 32 2.57 -11.38 13.69
CA LEU A 32 3.80 -12.09 13.41
C LEU A 32 4.98 -11.51 14.20
N VAL A 33 5.15 -10.19 14.19
CA VAL A 33 6.24 -9.52 14.93
C VAL A 33 6.13 -9.79 16.43
N THR A 34 4.93 -9.73 17.02
CA THR A 34 4.74 -10.07 18.43
C THR A 34 5.11 -11.52 18.72
N HIS A 35 4.72 -12.46 17.86
CA HIS A 35 4.99 -13.88 18.05
C HIS A 35 6.47 -14.22 17.85
N PHE A 36 7.14 -13.63 16.85
CA PHE A 36 8.58 -13.78 16.66
C PHE A 36 9.36 -13.22 17.85
N ASN A 37 8.98 -12.05 18.37
CA ASN A 37 9.65 -11.44 19.51
C ASN A 37 9.43 -12.25 20.80
N LYS A 38 8.27 -12.90 20.98
CA LYS A 38 7.94 -13.67 22.19
C LYS A 38 8.52 -15.08 22.17
N ASN A 39 8.40 -15.78 21.04
CA ASN A 39 8.69 -17.20 20.95
C ASN A 39 10.05 -17.50 20.31
N HIS A 40 10.73 -16.50 19.73
CA HIS A 40 12.02 -16.65 19.04
C HIS A 40 12.03 -17.80 18.01
N ASN A 41 10.91 -17.95 17.29
CA ASN A 41 10.66 -19.07 16.39
C ASN A 41 10.54 -18.64 14.92
N ASN A 42 11.15 -17.51 14.58
CA ASN A 42 11.47 -17.15 13.19
C ASN A 42 12.58 -18.09 12.67
N VAL A 43 12.48 -18.47 11.40
CA VAL A 43 13.46 -19.28 10.67
C VAL A 43 14.75 -18.49 10.43
N SER A 44 14.62 -17.19 10.16
CA SER A 44 15.76 -16.30 9.91
C SER A 44 15.54 -14.91 10.50
N THR A 45 16.62 -14.17 10.73
CA THR A 45 16.53 -12.76 11.12
C THR A 45 15.87 -11.92 10.02
N THR A 46 16.11 -12.28 8.75
CA THR A 46 15.53 -11.64 7.56
C THR A 46 14.02 -11.72 7.58
N GLU A 47 13.43 -12.91 7.78
CA GLU A 47 11.97 -13.11 7.91
C GLU A 47 11.35 -12.15 8.93
N SER A 48 11.97 -12.04 10.11
CA SER A 48 11.47 -11.16 11.16
C SER A 48 11.60 -9.68 10.81
N ASN A 49 12.63 -9.30 10.05
CA ASN A 49 12.86 -7.93 9.61
C ASN A 49 11.90 -7.53 8.49
N ASP A 50 11.61 -8.44 7.57
CA ASP A 50 10.66 -8.23 6.48
C ASP A 50 9.25 -8.03 7.04
N ALA A 51 8.84 -8.85 8.02
CA ALA A 51 7.58 -8.65 8.74
C ALA A 51 7.50 -7.29 9.46
N ARG A 52 8.60 -6.83 10.08
CA ARG A 52 8.68 -5.49 10.71
C ARG A 52 8.59 -4.37 9.69
N PHE A 53 9.19 -4.54 8.52
CA PHE A 53 9.15 -3.55 7.45
C PHE A 53 7.74 -3.47 6.82
N LEU A 54 7.07 -4.60 6.64
CA LEU A 54 5.66 -4.63 6.19
C LEU A 54 4.72 -4.06 7.24
N LEU A 55 4.99 -4.24 8.54
CA LEU A 55 4.27 -3.56 9.61
C LEU A 55 4.40 -2.02 9.49
N PHE A 56 5.62 -1.50 9.33
CA PHE A 56 5.85 -0.09 9.10
C PHE A 56 5.10 0.41 7.85
N THR A 57 5.23 -0.31 6.74
CA THR A 57 4.60 0.03 5.45
C THR A 57 3.07 0.07 5.55
N SER A 58 2.49 -0.85 6.33
CA SER A 58 1.06 -0.93 6.57
C SER A 58 0.56 0.23 7.45
N ILE A 59 1.31 0.59 8.49
CA ILE A 59 1.02 1.77 9.33
C ILE A 59 1.09 3.06 8.50
N TRP A 60 2.16 3.24 7.74
CA TRP A 60 2.34 4.36 6.81
C TRP A 60 1.14 4.49 5.87
N THR A 61 0.81 3.41 5.17
CA THR A 61 -0.27 3.40 4.17
C THR A 61 -1.63 3.66 4.81
N THR A 62 -1.89 3.10 6.00
CA THR A 62 -3.18 3.28 6.70
C THR A 62 -3.36 4.73 7.15
N ILE A 63 -2.37 5.32 7.82
CA ILE A 63 -2.47 6.67 8.37
C ILE A 63 -2.59 7.70 7.25
N PHE A 64 -1.68 7.66 6.29
CA PHE A 64 -1.70 8.63 5.19
C PHE A 64 -2.83 8.36 4.21
N GLY A 65 -3.18 7.09 3.95
CA GLY A 65 -4.32 6.72 3.12
C GLY A 65 -5.64 7.26 3.67
N LEU A 66 -5.89 7.11 4.98
CA LEU A 66 -7.05 7.70 5.66
C LEU A 66 -7.04 9.23 5.59
N PHE A 67 -5.87 9.85 5.79
CA PHE A 67 -5.72 11.30 5.68
C PHE A 67 -6.07 11.83 4.27
N TYR A 68 -5.49 11.25 3.23
CA TYR A 68 -5.76 11.63 1.83
C TYR A 68 -7.20 11.33 1.41
N MET A 69 -7.76 10.19 1.83
CA MET A 69 -9.16 9.84 1.57
C MET A 69 -10.12 10.81 2.27
N GLY A 70 -9.91 11.10 3.56
CA GLY A 70 -10.74 12.01 4.33
C GLY A 70 -10.74 13.43 3.76
N LEU A 71 -9.57 13.92 3.35
CA LEU A 71 -9.45 15.23 2.71
C LEU A 71 -10.15 15.28 1.35
N PHE A 72 -10.03 14.23 0.54
CA PHE A 72 -10.72 14.14 -0.74
C PHE A 72 -12.25 14.15 -0.58
N LEU A 73 -12.77 13.42 0.42
CA LEU A 73 -14.20 13.38 0.72
C LEU A 73 -14.72 14.71 1.31
N HIS A 74 -13.88 15.42 2.08
CA HIS A 74 -14.26 16.69 2.70
C HIS A 74 -14.19 17.88 1.73
N SER A 75 -13.15 17.96 0.90
CA SER A 75 -12.95 19.08 -0.04
C SER A 75 -12.19 18.62 -1.28
N ALA A 76 -12.92 18.08 -2.27
CA ALA A 76 -12.35 17.61 -3.53
C ALA A 76 -11.69 18.72 -4.38
N SER A 77 -11.99 19.99 -4.12
CA SER A 77 -11.63 21.12 -5.00
C SER A 77 -11.00 22.32 -4.28
N GLY A 78 -10.41 22.16 -3.08
CA GLY A 78 -9.97 23.33 -2.28
C GLY A 78 -8.69 23.22 -1.46
N SER A 79 -8.01 22.07 -1.41
CA SER A 79 -6.86 21.86 -0.51
C SER A 79 -5.56 21.55 -1.28
N ALA A 80 -4.42 22.08 -0.82
CA ALA A 80 -3.08 21.76 -1.36
C ALA A 80 -2.76 20.25 -1.27
N ALA A 81 -3.34 19.54 -0.29
CA ALA A 81 -3.23 18.10 -0.16
C ALA A 81 -4.12 17.31 -1.15
N THR A 82 -5.08 17.98 -1.81
CA THR A 82 -5.81 17.43 -2.97
C THR A 82 -5.12 17.69 -4.31
N SER A 83 -3.93 18.29 -4.28
CA SER A 83 -3.13 18.46 -5.49
C SER A 83 -2.62 17.13 -6.03
N ILE A 84 -2.48 17.09 -7.36
CA ILE A 84 -1.89 15.96 -8.08
C ILE A 84 -0.48 15.67 -7.57
N LEU A 85 0.32 16.71 -7.29
CA LEU A 85 1.68 16.56 -6.79
C LEU A 85 1.75 15.88 -5.41
N SER A 86 0.89 16.28 -4.46
CA SER A 86 0.86 15.69 -3.11
C SER A 86 0.53 14.20 -3.17
N HIS A 87 -0.47 13.83 -3.98
CA HIS A 87 -0.82 12.44 -4.20
C HIS A 87 0.30 11.67 -4.91
N GLY A 88 0.95 12.28 -5.90
CA GLY A 88 2.06 11.68 -6.62
C GLY A 88 3.23 11.32 -5.70
N ILE A 89 3.65 12.25 -4.84
CA ILE A 89 4.74 12.02 -3.88
C ILE A 89 4.37 10.92 -2.88
N PHE A 90 3.17 11.00 -2.28
CA PHE A 90 2.72 10.00 -1.33
C PHE A 90 2.64 8.60 -1.95
N LEU A 91 2.01 8.49 -3.13
CA LEU A 91 1.86 7.21 -3.81
C LEU A 91 3.21 6.65 -4.26
N PHE A 92 4.15 7.49 -4.70
CA PHE A 92 5.49 7.06 -5.09
C PHE A 92 6.25 6.42 -3.92
N PHE A 93 6.29 7.06 -2.75
CA PHE A 93 6.92 6.47 -1.56
C PHE A 93 6.20 5.21 -1.10
N THR A 94 4.86 5.23 -1.10
CA THR A 94 4.06 4.06 -0.74
C THR A 94 4.35 2.88 -1.68
N TRP A 95 4.46 3.13 -2.98
CA TRP A 95 4.82 2.12 -3.97
C TRP A 95 6.23 1.57 -3.76
N LEU A 96 7.22 2.43 -3.44
CA LEU A 96 8.57 1.97 -3.11
C LEU A 96 8.57 1.05 -1.89
N PHE A 97 7.83 1.41 -0.84
CA PHE A 97 7.74 0.59 0.37
C PHE A 97 7.05 -0.75 0.09
N TRP A 98 5.93 -0.78 -0.62
CA TRP A 98 5.28 -2.04 -0.99
C TRP A 98 6.15 -2.89 -1.92
N THR A 99 6.88 -2.27 -2.87
CA THR A 99 7.80 -3.01 -3.74
C THR A 99 8.91 -3.67 -2.94
N ALA A 100 9.56 -2.91 -2.05
CA ALA A 100 10.63 -3.42 -1.22
C ALA A 100 10.13 -4.51 -0.27
N GLY A 101 8.98 -4.32 0.38
CA GLY A 101 8.43 -5.27 1.35
C GLY A 101 7.93 -6.55 0.70
N ALA A 102 7.19 -6.43 -0.40
CA ALA A 102 6.69 -7.59 -1.15
C ALA A 102 7.86 -8.39 -1.75
N ALA A 103 8.85 -7.73 -2.35
CA ALA A 103 10.00 -8.43 -2.91
C ALA A 103 10.86 -9.11 -1.84
N ALA A 104 11.10 -8.46 -0.70
CA ALA A 104 11.89 -9.02 0.39
C ALA A 104 11.24 -10.30 0.94
N ILE A 105 9.95 -10.23 1.33
CA ILE A 105 9.24 -11.40 1.85
C ILE A 105 9.13 -12.51 0.79
N THR A 106 8.90 -12.17 -0.49
CA THR A 106 8.87 -13.16 -1.58
C THR A 106 10.21 -13.89 -1.70
N SER A 107 11.33 -13.17 -1.55
CA SER A 107 12.67 -13.76 -1.65
C SER A 107 13.00 -14.68 -0.47
N GLU A 108 12.46 -14.38 0.72
CA GLU A 108 12.62 -15.21 1.91
C GLU A 108 11.76 -16.47 1.86
N LEU A 109 10.54 -16.37 1.31
CA LEU A 109 9.58 -17.49 1.24
C LEU A 109 9.71 -18.34 -0.02
N GLY A 110 10.33 -17.82 -1.07
CA GLY A 110 10.48 -18.49 -2.37
C GLY A 110 9.24 -18.41 -3.27
N GLY A 111 8.35 -17.43 -3.07
CA GLY A 111 7.13 -17.25 -3.87
C GLY A 111 5.93 -18.09 -3.40
N GLY A 112 5.76 -18.20 -2.08
CA GLY A 112 4.69 -18.95 -1.43
C GLY A 112 5.10 -20.31 -0.87
N LEU A 113 4.61 -20.59 0.33
CA LEU A 113 4.88 -21.81 1.10
C LEU A 113 3.78 -22.87 0.93
N ASN A 114 4.18 -24.14 0.90
CA ASN A 114 3.24 -25.27 0.97
C ASN A 114 3.01 -25.71 2.43
N CYS A 115 1.94 -25.20 3.05
CA CYS A 115 1.62 -25.45 4.45
C CYS A 115 1.07 -26.86 4.77
N ASN A 116 0.95 -27.75 3.78
CA ASN A 116 0.55 -29.15 4.01
C ASN A 116 1.69 -30.01 4.56
N HIS A 117 2.94 -29.56 4.42
CA HIS A 117 4.12 -30.26 4.92
C HIS A 117 4.64 -29.53 6.15
N ARG A 118 5.20 -30.26 7.13
CA ARG A 118 5.93 -29.65 8.26
C ARG A 118 7.25 -29.07 7.75
N GLY A 119 7.17 -27.88 7.16
CA GLY A 119 8.33 -27.08 6.77
C GLY A 119 8.96 -26.35 7.97
N PRO A 120 10.07 -25.62 7.75
CA PRO A 120 10.75 -24.88 8.81
C PRO A 120 9.92 -23.70 9.36
N TYR A 121 8.97 -23.18 8.57
CA TYR A 121 8.14 -22.04 8.95
C TYR A 121 6.99 -22.44 9.88
N VAL A 122 7.02 -21.93 11.12
CA VAL A 122 6.00 -22.21 12.13
C VAL A 122 4.65 -21.54 11.79
N TYR A 123 4.68 -20.33 11.21
CA TYR A 123 3.49 -19.54 10.88
C TYR A 123 3.25 -19.46 9.36
N CYS A 124 3.33 -20.61 8.69
CA CYS A 124 3.26 -20.71 7.23
C CYS A 124 2.06 -19.98 6.61
N GLY A 125 0.84 -20.17 7.16
CA GLY A 125 -0.37 -19.55 6.61
C GLY A 125 -0.36 -18.03 6.72
N GLN A 126 0.16 -17.50 7.83
CA GLN A 126 0.27 -16.07 8.08
C GLN A 126 1.33 -15.42 7.18
N LEU A 127 2.45 -16.11 6.95
CA LEU A 127 3.50 -15.63 6.04
C LEU A 127 3.03 -15.61 4.58
N ASN A 128 2.30 -16.63 4.14
CA ASN A 128 1.66 -16.62 2.82
C ASN A 128 0.64 -15.49 2.67
N ALA A 129 -0.15 -15.24 3.71
CA ALA A 129 -1.10 -14.14 3.70
C ALA A 129 -0.39 -12.79 3.64
N LEU A 130 0.67 -12.61 4.43
CA LEU A 130 1.52 -11.41 4.44
C LEU A 130 2.10 -11.13 3.04
N GLU A 131 2.73 -12.14 2.41
CA GLU A 131 3.25 -12.00 1.04
C GLU A 131 2.13 -11.62 0.03
N GLY A 132 0.99 -12.32 0.09
CA GLY A 132 -0.12 -12.09 -0.82
C GLY A 132 -0.71 -10.69 -0.70
N PHE A 133 -1.00 -10.23 0.51
CA PHE A 133 -1.57 -8.91 0.74
C PHE A 133 -0.57 -7.78 0.44
N ALA A 134 0.73 -7.98 0.67
CA ALA A 134 1.76 -7.04 0.23
C ALA A 134 1.72 -6.82 -1.29
N TRP A 135 1.61 -7.89 -2.09
CA TRP A 135 1.46 -7.78 -3.54
C TRP A 135 0.12 -7.15 -3.96
N VAL A 136 -0.98 -7.44 -3.26
CA VAL A 136 -2.27 -6.77 -3.53
C VAL A 136 -2.16 -5.26 -3.33
N CYS A 137 -1.56 -4.80 -2.23
CA CYS A 137 -1.32 -3.38 -1.97
C CYS A 137 -0.38 -2.76 -3.02
N TRP A 138 0.64 -3.49 -3.45
CA TRP A 138 1.52 -3.06 -4.55
C TRP A 138 0.76 -2.85 -5.87
N ILE A 139 -0.14 -3.77 -6.24
CA ILE A 139 -0.96 -3.65 -7.46
C ILE A 139 -1.87 -2.41 -7.36
N LEU A 140 -2.56 -2.22 -6.22
CA LEU A 140 -3.45 -1.09 -6.01
C LEU A 140 -2.72 0.25 -6.07
N THR A 141 -1.52 0.33 -5.48
CA THR A 141 -0.69 1.54 -5.51
C THR A 141 -0.13 1.81 -6.91
N THR A 142 0.29 0.78 -7.64
CA THR A 142 0.70 0.89 -9.05
C THR A 142 -0.43 1.45 -9.90
N PHE A 143 -1.65 0.90 -9.76
CA PHE A 143 -2.83 1.41 -10.44
C PHE A 143 -3.11 2.88 -10.09
N ALA A 144 -3.05 3.24 -8.80
CA ALA A 144 -3.27 4.61 -8.35
C ALA A 144 -2.23 5.59 -8.94
N ILE A 145 -0.94 5.21 -8.98
CA ILE A 145 0.13 6.02 -9.61
C ILE A 145 -0.17 6.27 -11.07
N ILE A 146 -0.56 5.24 -11.84
CA ILE A 146 -0.87 5.39 -13.27
C ILE A 146 -2.00 6.40 -13.47
N VAL A 147 -3.07 6.31 -12.67
CA VAL A 147 -4.20 7.25 -12.75
C VAL A 147 -3.76 8.68 -12.41
N VAL A 148 -2.98 8.87 -11.35
CA VAL A 148 -2.46 10.20 -10.96
C VAL A 148 -1.50 10.76 -12.01
N ALA A 149 -0.67 9.92 -12.63
CA ALA A 149 0.24 10.33 -13.71
C ALA A 149 -0.54 10.78 -14.96
N ILE A 150 -1.54 10.01 -15.41
CA ILE A 150 -2.43 10.39 -16.51
C ILE A 150 -3.09 11.75 -16.22
N ARG A 151 -3.49 11.98 -14.96
CA ARG A 151 -4.04 13.26 -14.53
C ARG A 151 -3.03 14.40 -14.56
N GLY A 152 -1.82 14.16 -14.05
CA GLY A 152 -0.73 15.13 -14.12
C GLY A 152 -0.41 15.55 -15.55
N PHE A 153 -0.31 14.60 -16.48
CA PHE A 153 -0.10 14.90 -17.90
C PHE A 153 -1.26 15.69 -18.51
N SER A 154 -2.50 15.34 -18.16
CA SER A 154 -3.69 16.04 -18.65
C SER A 154 -3.77 17.48 -18.14
N ALA A 155 -3.47 17.71 -16.85
CA ALA A 155 -3.44 19.04 -16.24
C ALA A 155 -2.29 19.90 -16.79
N ALA A 156 -1.10 19.32 -16.98
CA ALA A 156 0.03 20.01 -17.59
C ALA A 156 -0.28 20.50 -19.02
N ARG A 157 -0.99 19.69 -19.82
CA ARG A 157 -1.43 20.08 -21.17
C ARG A 157 -2.48 21.21 -21.18
N ARG A 158 -3.24 21.39 -20.11
CA ARG A 158 -4.25 22.47 -19.97
C ARG A 158 -3.68 23.79 -19.46
N GLY A 159 -2.41 23.81 -19.03
CA GLY A 159 -1.78 24.98 -18.44
C GLY A 159 -1.98 25.13 -16.93
N ASP A 160 -2.74 24.21 -16.29
CA ASP A 160 -3.03 24.23 -14.84
C ASP A 160 -1.81 23.80 -13.99
N GLY A 161 -0.83 23.12 -14.61
CA GLY A 161 0.37 22.60 -13.97
C GLY A 161 0.10 21.47 -12.95
N LEU A 162 1.13 21.06 -12.20
CA LEU A 162 1.03 19.99 -11.18
C LEU A 162 0.36 20.43 -9.86
N ARG A 163 0.07 21.74 -9.74
CA ARG A 163 -0.71 22.31 -8.63
C ARG A 163 -2.22 22.15 -8.82
N GLY A 164 -2.67 21.76 -10.02
CA GLY A 164 -4.07 21.50 -10.30
C GLY A 164 -4.68 20.46 -9.37
N HIS A 165 -5.99 20.59 -9.14
CA HIS A 165 -6.77 19.66 -8.34
C HIS A 165 -6.96 18.33 -9.08
N LEU A 166 -7.19 17.26 -8.31
CA LEU A 166 -7.48 15.93 -8.87
C LEU A 166 -8.78 15.87 -9.68
N VAL A 167 -9.75 16.72 -9.35
CA VAL A 167 -11.06 16.85 -10.00
C VAL A 167 -11.20 18.26 -10.57
#